data_AF-A0A3C0WLM2-F1
#
_entry.id   AF-A0A3C0WLM2-F1
#
_cell.length_a   1.000
_cell.length_b   1.000
_cell.length_c   1.000
_cell.angle_alpha   90.00
_cell.angle_beta   90.00
_cell.angle_gamma   90.00
#
_symmetry.space_group_name_H-M   'P 1'
#
loop_
_entity.id
_entity.type
_entity.pdbx_description
1 polymer ?
#
loop_
_entity_poly.entity_id
_entity_poly.type
_entity_poly.pdbx_seq_one_letter_code
_entity_poly.pdbx_strand_id
1 'polypeptide(L)'
;ANYRAVEATPTGDAFRIKGPGVKLMSENEFLDAQGNRKQTGQARGPAAVFAHMFTQNYNDLATKYPIYSDLRNVFDLSLAAMIIRSKGMPSKVGWDMQYLLHPQGYQLKLANAPKEVESVVGHRSLKNGMLIAGVSGGVEMDLQPLLASKWEATDDYDAISAVRVNSERAPRELETWWWD
;
A
#
# COMPACT_ATOMS: atom_id res chain seq x y z
N ALA A 1 5.52 1.13 -3.46
CA ALA A 1 5.30 0.95 -2.01
C ALA A 1 6.52 1.39 -1.20
N ASN A 2 6.40 1.48 0.14
CA ASN A 2 7.46 1.87 1.09
C ASN A 2 7.72 0.75 2.11
N TYR A 3 7.90 -0.48 1.62
CA TYR A 3 8.36 -1.60 2.44
C TYR A 3 9.88 -1.70 2.36
N ARG A 4 10.50 -2.11 3.46
CA ARG A 4 11.94 -2.35 3.55
C ARG A 4 12.28 -3.79 3.23
N ALA A 5 11.53 -4.74 3.79
CA ALA A 5 11.79 -6.17 3.64
C ALA A 5 10.55 -6.99 3.98
N VAL A 6 10.54 -8.23 3.49
CA VAL A 6 9.71 -9.32 4.00
C VAL A 6 10.65 -10.40 4.50
N GLU A 7 10.56 -10.70 5.78
CA GLU A 7 11.34 -11.76 6.42
C GLU A 7 10.46 -12.98 6.63
N ALA A 8 11.06 -14.16 6.61
CA ALA A 8 10.35 -15.43 6.76
C ALA A 8 11.09 -16.35 7.72
N THR A 9 10.35 -17.21 8.43
CA THR A 9 10.95 -18.36 9.11
C THR A 9 11.66 -19.27 8.10
N PRO A 10 12.68 -20.04 8.51
CA PRO A 10 13.36 -21.00 7.62
C PRO A 10 12.39 -22.01 6.97
N THR A 11 11.34 -22.38 7.70
CA THR A 11 10.24 -23.25 7.25
C THR A 11 9.29 -22.56 6.25
N GLY A 12 9.30 -21.23 6.18
CA GLY A 12 8.45 -20.45 5.28
C GLY A 12 6.97 -20.48 5.65
N ASP A 13 6.66 -20.66 6.93
CA ASP A 13 5.30 -20.77 7.48
C ASP A 13 4.90 -19.58 8.36
N ALA A 14 5.79 -18.60 8.53
CA ALA A 14 5.49 -17.30 9.14
C ALA A 14 6.31 -16.19 8.48
N PHE A 15 5.72 -14.99 8.42
CA PHE A 15 6.26 -13.84 7.70
C PHE A 15 6.16 -12.57 8.52
N ARG A 16 7.16 -11.71 8.40
CA ARG A 16 7.19 -10.37 9.01
C ARG A 16 7.36 -9.32 7.91
N ILE A 17 6.37 -8.46 7.76
CA ILE A 17 6.41 -7.31 6.85
C ILE A 17 7.08 -6.14 7.57
N LYS A 18 8.17 -5.60 7.01
CA LYS A 18 8.90 -4.47 7.58
C LYS A 18 8.78 -3.24 6.72
N GLY A 19 8.49 -2.11 7.37
CA GLY A 19 8.44 -0.80 6.76
C GLY A 19 7.07 -0.13 6.92
N PRO A 20 6.99 1.17 6.60
CA PRO A 20 5.77 1.96 6.74
C PRO A 20 4.69 1.68 5.68
N GLY A 21 5.02 0.95 4.60
CA GLY A 21 4.08 0.49 3.57
C GLY A 21 3.73 1.54 2.52
N VAL A 22 3.36 2.74 2.93
CA VAL A 22 3.00 3.85 2.02
C VAL A 22 4.03 4.98 2.11
N LYS A 23 4.26 5.68 0.99
CA LYS A 23 4.99 6.95 0.95
C LYS A 23 4.32 7.89 -0.03
N LEU A 24 4.34 9.18 0.28
CA LEU A 24 3.98 10.20 -0.68
C LEU A 24 5.20 10.51 -1.53
N MET A 25 5.03 10.44 -2.85
CA MET A 25 6.02 10.91 -3.81
C MET A 25 5.62 12.30 -4.29
N SER A 26 6.61 13.12 -4.60
CA SER A 26 6.39 14.40 -5.25
C SER A 26 7.18 14.42 -6.55
N GLU A 27 6.65 15.15 -7.52
CA GLU A 27 7.33 15.49 -8.75
C GLU A 27 7.00 16.95 -9.08
N ASN A 28 7.96 17.71 -9.60
CA ASN A 28 7.65 19.02 -10.12
C ASN A 28 7.05 18.86 -11.52
N GLU A 29 5.74 19.12 -11.65
CA GLU A 29 5.07 19.30 -12.93
C GLU A 29 4.86 20.80 -13.20
N PHE A 30 5.23 21.28 -14.39
CA PHE A 30 4.85 22.61 -14.87
C PHE A 30 3.85 22.48 -16.01
N LEU A 31 2.86 23.38 -16.02
CA LEU A 31 1.96 23.55 -17.16
C LEU A 31 2.61 24.53 -18.15
N ASP A 32 2.71 24.14 -19.42
CA ASP A 32 3.09 25.08 -20.49
C ASP A 32 1.90 25.98 -20.87
N ALA A 33 2.14 26.95 -21.75
CA ALA A 33 1.13 27.92 -22.18
C ALA A 33 -0.08 27.28 -22.89
N GLN A 34 0.04 26.01 -23.28
CA GLN A 34 -0.97 25.20 -23.94
C GLN A 34 -1.68 24.25 -22.95
N GLY A 35 -1.32 24.30 -21.66
CA GLY A 35 -1.89 23.45 -20.62
C GLY A 35 -1.34 22.03 -20.59
N ASN A 36 -0.26 21.74 -21.33
CA ASN A 36 0.37 20.42 -21.29
C ASN A 36 1.30 20.32 -20.08
N ARG A 37 1.33 19.14 -19.47
CA ARG A 37 2.18 18.84 -18.31
C ARG A 37 3.57 18.45 -18.77
N LYS A 38 4.59 19.13 -18.26
CA LYS A 38 5.99 18.68 -18.39
C LYS A 38 6.46 18.07 -17.07
N GLN A 39 6.69 16.76 -17.11
CA GLN A 39 7.35 16.00 -16.06
C GLN A 39 8.84 16.31 -16.05
N THR A 40 9.40 16.54 -14.87
CA THR A 40 10.82 16.87 -14.69
C THR A 40 11.60 15.75 -14.01
N GLY A 41 10.91 14.71 -13.51
CA GLY A 41 11.50 13.59 -12.79
C GLY A 41 12.20 13.96 -11.47
N GLN A 42 12.11 15.22 -11.05
CA GLN A 42 12.78 15.71 -9.84
C GLN A 42 11.79 16.42 -8.92
N ALA A 43 11.85 16.06 -7.64
CA ALA A 43 11.22 16.81 -6.57
C ALA A 43 12.23 17.82 -6.01
N ARG A 44 11.88 19.11 -5.96
CA ARG A 44 12.69 20.14 -5.31
C ARG A 44 11.81 21.11 -4.53
N GLY A 45 12.37 21.71 -3.48
CA GLY A 45 11.70 22.78 -2.74
C GLY A 45 10.49 22.30 -1.92
N PRO A 46 9.44 23.14 -1.77
CA PRO A 46 8.33 22.87 -0.84
C PRO A 46 7.58 21.55 -1.07
N ALA A 47 7.42 21.12 -2.32
CA ALA A 47 6.74 19.85 -2.64
C ALA A 47 7.50 18.62 -2.11
N ALA A 48 8.83 18.64 -2.22
CA ALA A 48 9.69 17.58 -1.69
C ALA A 48 9.64 17.54 -0.15
N VAL A 49 9.69 18.71 0.49
CA VAL A 49 9.58 18.83 1.96
C VAL A 49 8.21 18.34 2.42
N PHE A 50 7.13 18.72 1.72
CA PHE A 50 5.78 18.24 2.03
C PHE A 50 5.68 16.72 1.91
N ALA A 51 6.14 16.13 0.80
CA ALA A 51 6.12 14.68 0.61
C ALA A 51 6.93 13.94 1.70
N HIS A 52 8.09 14.48 2.07
CA HIS A 52 8.89 13.95 3.17
C HIS A 52 8.13 14.01 4.49
N MET A 53 7.64 15.19 4.89
CA MET A 53 6.93 15.40 6.15
C MET A 53 5.64 14.57 6.22
N PHE A 54 4.87 14.50 5.12
CA PHE A 54 3.69 13.66 5.02
C PHE A 54 4.03 12.20 5.27
N THR A 55 5.11 11.69 4.64
CA THR A 55 5.56 10.30 4.81
C THR A 55 6.05 10.04 6.24
N GLN A 56 6.79 10.98 6.84
CA GLN A 56 7.26 10.85 8.22
C GLN A 56 6.11 10.82 9.22
N ASN A 57 5.08 11.65 9.01
CA ASN A 57 3.92 11.77 9.91
C ASN A 57 2.73 10.91 9.47
N TYR A 58 2.94 9.89 8.63
CA TYR A 58 1.86 9.10 8.06
C TYR A 58 1.00 8.41 9.13
N ASN A 59 1.61 7.91 10.20
CA ASN A 59 0.88 7.23 11.28
C ASN A 59 -0.05 8.19 12.04
N ASP A 60 0.42 9.41 12.31
CA ASP A 60 -0.38 10.45 12.98
C ASP A 60 -1.53 10.89 12.08
N LEU A 61 -1.25 11.03 10.77
CA LEU A 61 -2.27 11.31 9.76
C LEU A 61 -3.31 10.19 9.67
N ALA A 62 -2.89 8.91 9.70
CA ALA A 62 -3.80 7.76 9.67
C ALA A 62 -4.65 7.64 10.94
N THR A 63 -4.12 8.04 12.09
CA THR A 63 -4.87 8.12 13.35
C THR A 63 -5.95 9.19 13.27
N LYS A 64 -5.66 10.33 12.66
CA LYS A 64 -6.60 11.44 12.51
C LYS A 64 -7.59 11.26 11.37
N TYR A 65 -7.14 10.69 10.25
CA TYR A 65 -7.89 10.49 9.02
C TYR A 65 -7.80 9.01 8.61
N PRO A 66 -8.80 8.19 8.99
CA PRO A 66 -8.78 6.73 8.79
C PRO A 66 -8.54 6.28 7.35
N ILE A 67 -8.87 7.11 6.36
CA ILE A 67 -8.63 6.83 4.94
C ILE A 67 -7.16 6.50 4.63
N TYR A 68 -6.19 7.07 5.37
CA TYR A 68 -4.79 6.72 5.21
C TYR A 68 -4.45 5.36 5.84
N SER A 69 -5.16 4.96 6.90
CA SER A 69 -5.09 3.59 7.41
C SER A 69 -5.65 2.60 6.38
N ASP A 70 -6.80 2.92 5.78
CA ASP A 70 -7.42 2.07 4.75
C ASP A 70 -6.52 1.91 3.53
N LEU A 71 -5.90 3.00 3.07
CA LEU A 71 -4.91 2.95 1.99
C LEU A 71 -3.74 2.02 2.34
N ARG A 72 -3.22 2.08 3.56
CA ARG A 72 -2.16 1.18 4.01
C ARG A 72 -2.65 -0.27 4.08
N ASN A 73 -3.87 -0.51 4.54
CA ASN A 73 -4.46 -1.85 4.59
C ASN A 73 -4.54 -2.48 3.20
N VAL A 74 -4.88 -1.70 2.16
CA VAL A 74 -4.87 -2.19 0.76
C VAL A 74 -3.46 -2.60 0.33
N PHE A 75 -2.43 -1.85 0.72
CA PHE A 75 -1.02 -2.19 0.44
C PHE A 75 -0.60 -3.46 1.18
N ASP A 76 -0.89 -3.55 2.48
CA ASP A 76 -0.52 -4.69 3.33
C ASP A 76 -1.23 -5.98 2.87
N LEU A 77 -2.52 -5.89 2.54
CA LEU A 77 -3.30 -7.03 2.03
C LEU A 77 -2.80 -7.48 0.65
N SER A 78 -2.44 -6.54 -0.23
CA SER A 78 -1.87 -6.86 -1.55
C SER A 78 -0.53 -7.58 -1.42
N LEU A 79 0.31 -7.16 -0.46
CA LEU A 79 1.58 -7.81 -0.15
C LEU A 79 1.37 -9.21 0.43
N ALA A 80 0.42 -9.38 1.35
CA ALA A 80 0.07 -10.70 1.89
C ALA A 80 -0.42 -11.65 0.80
N ALA A 81 -1.34 -11.20 -0.07
CA ALA A 81 -1.83 -11.98 -1.20
C ALA A 81 -0.70 -12.37 -2.17
N MET A 82 0.23 -11.45 -2.42
CA MET A 82 1.41 -11.72 -3.25
C MET A 82 2.34 -12.77 -2.63
N ILE A 83 2.55 -12.75 -1.30
CA ILE A 83 3.33 -13.77 -0.57
C ILE A 83 2.65 -15.14 -0.70
N ILE A 84 1.35 -15.22 -0.44
CA ILE A 84 0.54 -16.46 -0.55
C ILE A 84 0.66 -17.07 -1.95
N ARG A 85 0.49 -16.23 -2.99
CA ARG A 85 0.56 -16.66 -4.39
C ARG A 85 1.97 -17.08 -4.81
N SER A 86 2.99 -16.28 -4.49
CA SER A 86 4.38 -16.54 -4.92
C SER A 86 4.98 -17.82 -4.31
N LYS A 87 4.48 -18.26 -3.16
CA LYS A 87 4.90 -19.50 -2.48
C LYS A 87 4.05 -20.72 -2.80
N GLY A 88 3.04 -20.57 -3.66
CA GLY A 88 2.09 -21.62 -4.00
C GLY A 88 1.35 -22.19 -2.79
N MET A 89 1.10 -21.38 -1.75
CA MET A 89 0.45 -21.84 -0.52
C MET A 89 -0.95 -22.41 -0.76
N PRO A 90 -1.81 -21.83 -1.61
CA PRO A 90 -3.15 -22.37 -1.84
C PRO A 90 -3.11 -23.85 -2.29
N SER A 91 -2.23 -24.20 -3.22
CA SER A 91 -2.06 -25.59 -3.67
C SER A 91 -1.54 -26.52 -2.57
N LYS A 92 -0.70 -26.03 -1.64
CA LYS A 92 -0.17 -26.83 -0.52
C LYS A 92 -1.23 -27.21 0.50
N VAL A 93 -2.29 -26.41 0.61
CA VAL A 93 -3.39 -26.63 1.56
C VAL A 93 -4.70 -27.05 0.88
N GLY A 94 -4.69 -27.23 -0.45
CA GLY A 94 -5.87 -27.61 -1.22
C GLY A 94 -6.93 -26.51 -1.34
N TRP A 95 -6.56 -25.24 -1.20
CA TRP A 95 -7.49 -24.12 -1.32
C TRP A 95 -7.64 -23.69 -2.78
N ASP A 96 -8.86 -23.80 -3.31
CA ASP A 96 -9.18 -23.60 -4.72
C ASP A 96 -9.34 -22.10 -5.11
N MET A 97 -9.68 -21.22 -4.15
CA MET A 97 -9.86 -19.77 -4.34
C MET A 97 -10.87 -19.33 -5.43
N GLN A 98 -11.54 -20.22 -6.17
CA GLN A 98 -12.43 -19.84 -7.27
C GLN A 98 -13.54 -18.88 -6.81
N TYR A 99 -14.09 -19.07 -5.61
CA TYR A 99 -15.14 -18.17 -5.12
C TYR A 99 -14.67 -16.71 -5.04
N LEU A 100 -13.40 -16.44 -4.67
CA LEU A 100 -12.86 -15.08 -4.59
C LEU A 100 -12.37 -14.53 -5.94
N LEU A 101 -11.91 -15.41 -6.84
CA LEU A 101 -11.28 -15.02 -8.11
C LEU A 101 -12.25 -15.00 -9.30
N HIS A 102 -13.38 -15.70 -9.20
CA HIS A 102 -14.35 -15.81 -10.28
C HIS A 102 -15.19 -14.52 -10.38
N PRO A 103 -15.43 -13.96 -11.59
CA PRO A 103 -16.24 -12.75 -11.76
C PRO A 103 -17.66 -12.84 -11.20
N GLN A 104 -18.20 -14.05 -11.10
CA GLN A 104 -19.54 -14.33 -10.53
C GLN A 104 -19.49 -14.95 -9.13
N GLY A 105 -18.30 -15.03 -8.52
CA GLY A 105 -18.13 -15.48 -7.15
C GLY A 105 -18.50 -14.37 -6.15
N TYR A 106 -17.60 -14.04 -5.23
CA TYR A 106 -17.81 -12.99 -4.25
C TYR A 106 -18.06 -11.62 -4.91
N GLN A 107 -19.30 -11.13 -4.81
CA GLN A 107 -19.70 -9.85 -5.38
C GLN A 107 -19.49 -8.72 -4.36
N LEU A 108 -18.52 -7.86 -4.62
CA LEU A 108 -18.32 -6.66 -3.82
C LEU A 108 -19.47 -5.68 -4.04
N LYS A 109 -20.04 -5.17 -2.94
CA LYS A 109 -20.96 -4.04 -3.00
C LYS A 109 -20.17 -2.79 -3.37
N LEU A 110 -20.30 -2.34 -4.61
CA LEU A 110 -19.67 -1.11 -5.08
C LEU A 110 -20.48 0.09 -4.59
N ALA A 111 -19.78 1.11 -4.08
CA ALA A 111 -20.36 2.42 -3.85
C ALA A 111 -20.36 3.25 -5.15
N ASN A 112 -21.19 4.29 -5.20
CA ASN A 112 -21.14 5.24 -6.31
C ASN A 112 -19.80 5.97 -6.27
N ALA A 113 -18.97 5.78 -7.29
CA ALA A 113 -17.71 6.48 -7.41
C ALA A 113 -17.96 8.00 -7.55
N PRO A 114 -17.36 8.85 -6.70
CA PRO A 114 -17.48 10.30 -6.85
C PRO A 114 -16.88 10.72 -8.18
N LYS A 115 -17.64 11.49 -8.96
CA LYS A 115 -17.19 12.01 -10.27
C LYS A 115 -16.51 13.38 -10.15
N GLU A 116 -16.82 14.09 -9.08
CA GLU A 116 -16.33 15.43 -8.79
C GLU A 116 -16.01 15.53 -7.30
N VAL A 117 -14.98 16.30 -6.98
CA VAL A 117 -14.58 16.65 -5.62
C VAL A 117 -14.23 18.13 -5.61
N GLU A 118 -14.43 18.79 -4.45
CA GLU A 118 -13.96 20.16 -4.29
C GLU A 118 -12.46 20.24 -4.55
N SER A 119 -12.07 21.06 -5.52
CA SER A 119 -10.66 21.24 -5.85
C SER A 119 -10.00 22.13 -4.79
N VAL A 120 -8.99 21.57 -4.11
CA VAL A 120 -8.13 22.37 -3.23
C VAL A 120 -7.03 23.01 -4.08
N VAL A 121 -7.17 24.30 -4.38
CA VAL A 121 -6.19 25.08 -5.15
C VAL A 121 -5.47 26.05 -4.23
N GLY A 122 -4.14 25.88 -4.12
CA GLY A 122 -3.29 26.92 -3.56
C GLY A 122 -2.97 27.95 -4.64
N HIS A 123 -3.20 29.24 -4.41
CA HIS A 123 -2.75 30.28 -5.33
C HIS A 123 -1.96 31.37 -4.59
N ARG A 124 -0.98 31.96 -5.28
CA ARG A 124 -0.21 33.10 -4.78
C ARG A 124 -0.10 34.15 -5.87
N SER A 125 -0.57 35.36 -5.57
CA SER A 125 -0.36 36.53 -6.43
C SER A 125 1.08 37.01 -6.31
N LEU A 126 1.75 37.16 -7.46
CA LEU A 126 3.11 37.71 -7.61
C LEU A 126 3.01 39.06 -8.32
N LYS A 127 4.04 39.90 -8.20
CA LYS A 127 4.06 41.24 -8.85
C LYS A 127 3.78 41.19 -10.36
N ASN A 128 4.17 40.11 -11.05
CA ASN A 128 4.00 39.94 -12.51
C ASN A 128 3.26 38.64 -12.88
N GLY A 129 2.30 38.18 -12.08
CA GLY A 129 1.48 37.01 -12.45
C GLY A 129 0.87 36.29 -11.25
N MET A 130 0.17 35.20 -11.52
CA MET A 130 -0.43 34.35 -10.49
C MET A 130 0.18 32.97 -10.57
N LEU A 131 0.71 32.49 -9.43
CA LEU A 131 1.16 31.11 -9.30
C LEU A 131 -0.03 30.28 -8.79
N ILE A 132 -0.45 29.29 -9.58
CA ILE A 132 -1.45 28.30 -9.17
C ILE A 132 -0.72 26.99 -8.88
N ALA A 133 -0.83 26.48 -7.66
CA ALA A 133 -0.39 25.16 -7.27
C ALA A 133 -1.57 24.20 -7.34
N GLY A 134 -1.65 23.44 -8.43
CA GLY A 134 -2.51 22.27 -8.52
C GLY A 134 -1.78 21.06 -7.95
N VAL A 135 -2.41 20.37 -6.99
CA VAL A 135 -1.93 19.04 -6.56
C VAL A 135 -2.68 18.02 -7.38
N SER A 136 -1.99 17.37 -8.31
CA SER A 136 -2.51 16.22 -9.04
C SER A 136 -1.53 15.07 -8.94
N GLY A 137 -2.04 13.86 -8.69
CA GLY A 137 -1.23 12.67 -8.57
C GLY A 137 -2.10 11.42 -8.60
N GLY A 138 -1.46 10.27 -8.42
CA GLY A 138 -2.13 8.97 -8.35
C GLY A 138 -1.57 8.12 -7.21
N VAL A 139 -2.11 6.91 -7.11
CA VAL A 139 -1.60 5.87 -6.21
C VAL A 139 -1.05 4.76 -7.07
N GLU A 140 0.21 4.41 -6.85
CA GLU A 140 0.88 3.30 -7.51
C GLU A 140 1.48 2.35 -6.49
N MET A 141 1.34 1.05 -6.75
CA MET A 141 1.92 0.00 -5.94
C MET A 141 2.67 -1.01 -6.80
N ASP A 142 3.99 -0.91 -6.80
CA ASP A 142 4.87 -1.99 -7.22
C ASP A 142 5.43 -2.72 -5.99
N LEU A 143 5.24 -4.04 -5.97
CA LEU A 143 5.71 -4.96 -4.94
C LEU A 143 6.71 -6.00 -5.48
N GLN A 144 6.93 -6.06 -6.80
CA GLN A 144 7.84 -7.03 -7.42
C GLN A 144 9.28 -6.97 -6.85
N PRO A 145 9.86 -5.79 -6.54
CA PRO A 145 11.19 -5.73 -5.96
C PRO A 145 11.33 -6.48 -4.63
N LEU A 146 10.25 -6.59 -3.85
CA LEU A 146 10.24 -7.31 -2.56
C LEU A 146 10.25 -8.84 -2.73
N LEU A 147 9.83 -9.35 -3.89
CA LEU A 147 9.95 -10.77 -4.24
C LEU A 147 11.36 -11.11 -4.74
N ALA A 148 11.98 -10.18 -5.48
CA ALA A 148 13.31 -10.34 -6.03
C ALA A 148 14.40 -10.27 -4.96
N SER A 149 14.20 -9.46 -3.91
CA SER A 149 14.96 -9.59 -2.67
C SER A 149 14.61 -10.94 -2.07
N LYS A 150 15.53 -11.93 -2.16
CA LYS A 150 15.40 -13.21 -1.47
C LYS A 150 14.90 -12.90 -0.06
N TRP A 151 13.70 -13.37 0.29
CA TRP A 151 13.17 -13.15 1.63
C TRP A 151 14.23 -13.66 2.59
N GLU A 152 14.85 -12.75 3.31
CA GLU A 152 15.96 -13.12 4.17
C GLU A 152 15.37 -14.10 5.18
N ALA A 153 15.89 -15.32 5.16
CA ALA A 153 15.55 -16.34 6.13
C ALA A 153 16.24 -15.94 7.45
N THR A 154 15.74 -14.87 8.04
CA THR A 154 16.25 -14.26 9.27
C THR A 154 15.10 -14.24 10.26
N ASP A 155 14.96 -15.35 10.98
CA ASP A 155 14.26 -15.32 12.26
C ASP A 155 15.26 -14.86 13.32
N ASP A 156 15.57 -13.56 13.32
CA ASP A 156 16.43 -12.97 14.33
C ASP A 156 15.87 -13.29 15.73
N TYR A 157 16.58 -14.16 16.45
CA TYR A 157 16.26 -14.60 17.82
C TYR A 157 14.89 -15.29 17.99
N ASP A 158 14.44 -16.08 17.01
CA ASP A 158 13.16 -16.80 17.06
C ASP A 158 11.93 -15.89 17.29
N ALA A 159 12.04 -14.58 17.03
CA ALA A 159 10.98 -13.63 17.30
C ALA A 159 9.71 -13.91 16.46
N ILE A 160 9.89 -14.33 15.21
CA ILE A 160 8.78 -14.67 14.31
C ILE A 160 8.18 -16.01 14.76
N SER A 161 9.03 -16.99 15.07
CA SER A 161 8.59 -18.29 15.58
C SER A 161 7.83 -18.19 16.91
N ALA A 162 8.28 -17.34 17.84
CA ALA A 162 7.64 -17.12 19.12
C ALA A 162 6.23 -16.50 18.97
N VAL A 163 6.07 -15.52 18.08
CA VAL A 163 4.75 -14.95 17.77
C VAL A 163 3.82 -16.00 17.17
N ARG A 164 4.34 -16.85 16.28
CA ARG A 164 3.55 -17.95 15.70
C ARG A 164 3.13 -18.99 16.73
N VAL A 165 4.01 -19.39 17.64
CA VAL A 165 3.68 -20.37 18.69
C VAL A 165 2.60 -19.83 19.62
N ASN A 166 2.65 -18.53 19.91
CA ASN A 166 1.67 -17.84 20.76
C ASN A 166 0.41 -17.39 20.01
N SER A 167 0.35 -17.51 18.68
CA SER A 167 -0.86 -17.17 17.94
C SER A 167 -1.93 -18.22 18.21
N GLU A 168 -3.10 -17.79 18.68
CA GLU A 168 -4.23 -18.68 18.85
C GLU A 168 -4.60 -19.30 17.50
N ARG A 169 -4.63 -20.63 17.44
CA ARG A 169 -5.19 -21.32 16.28
C ARG A 169 -6.67 -20.97 16.20
N ALA A 170 -7.14 -20.60 15.01
CA ALA A 170 -8.56 -20.50 14.76
C ALA A 170 -9.27 -21.77 15.27
N PRO A 171 -10.43 -21.65 15.94
CA PRO A 171 -11.19 -22.79 16.42
C PRO A 171 -11.34 -23.85 15.32
N ARG A 172 -11.06 -25.12 15.63
CA ARG A 172 -11.24 -26.23 14.68
C ARG A 172 -12.69 -26.40 14.25
N GLU A 173 -13.62 -25.95 15.08
CA GLU A 173 -15.06 -25.97 14.82
C GLU A 173 -15.54 -24.59 14.39
N LEU A 174 -15.06 -24.15 13.23
CA LEU A 174 -15.76 -23.14 12.46
C LEU A 174 -16.63 -23.93 11.47
N GLU A 175 -17.85 -24.31 11.88
CA GLU A 175 -18.87 -24.81 10.94
C GLU A 175 -19.22 -23.76 9.86
N THR A 176 -18.68 -22.54 9.96
CA THR A 176 -18.94 -21.46 9.02
C THR A 176 -17.70 -20.57 8.92
N TRP A 177 -16.78 -20.97 8.08
CA TRP A 177 -15.80 -20.05 7.51
C TRP A 177 -16.53 -19.28 6.39
N TRP A 178 -16.67 -17.95 6.50
CA TRP A 178 -17.67 -17.20 5.71
C TRP A 178 -17.19 -16.78 4.30
N TRP A 179 -16.02 -17.26 3.86
CA TRP A 179 -15.44 -16.82 2.59
C TRP A 179 -15.00 -17.93 1.63
N ASP A 180 -15.16 -19.21 1.98
CA ASP A 180 -15.14 -20.32 1.04
C ASP A 180 -16.20 -21.38 1.35
#